data_AF-A0A611U8H5-F1
#
_entry.id   AF-A0A611U8H5-F1
#
_cell.length_a   1.000
_cell.length_b   1.000
_cell.length_c   1.000
_cell.angle_alpha   90.00
_cell.angle_beta   90.00
_cell.angle_gamma   90.00
#
_symmetry.space_group_name_H-M   'P 1'
#
loop_
_entity.id
_entity.type
_entity.pdbx_description
1 polymer ?
#
loop_
_entity_poly.entity_id
_entity_poly.type
_entity_poly.pdbx_seq_one_letter_code
_entity_poly.pdbx_strand_id
1 'polypeptide(L)'
;GKGESFFVELKNRSGSKIYWGQQLEDLVKQHQKGSVVTLTLQNREQFTLPGETRVRLRNNWRMESVNNGISVSHDNPESGQQIQAFPVETFRSVIEQMRQGWPEEMKELRVPENTESHLFLGPDRHPVSASLDSNRVTVTDGDAPEKLIPVLGSVDKETRQLNLLLVQSAEDNLQGVVRLNGTLYPALATPSADNNQLVINALTDKGLRFAGYGEAVNHDADSTSRPAPELMQFHLKTREEPLFAAVYNPDQQPNELYRNLGFEQSWQQWSDSQKPEGRQEKTLHQDLSHSPGR
;
A
#
# COMPACT_ATOMS: atom_id res chain seq x y z
N GLY A 1 50.46 -0.16 -10.71
CA GLY A 1 49.56 0.92 -11.16
C GLY A 1 48.75 1.37 -9.97
N LYS A 2 48.54 2.69 -9.80
CA LYS A 2 47.71 3.22 -8.71
C LYS A 2 46.29 2.67 -8.89
N GLY A 3 45.89 1.72 -8.04
CA GLY A 3 44.55 1.14 -8.10
C GLY A 3 43.53 2.22 -7.82
N GLU A 4 42.64 2.47 -8.77
CA GLU A 4 41.51 3.37 -8.58
C GLU A 4 40.69 2.84 -7.40
N SER A 5 40.64 3.62 -6.32
CA SER A 5 39.89 3.25 -5.12
C SER A 5 38.48 3.79 -5.27
N PHE A 6 37.52 2.90 -5.45
CA PHE A 6 36.11 3.25 -5.57
C PHE A 6 35.49 3.43 -4.18
N PHE A 7 34.65 4.45 -4.06
CA PHE A 7 33.93 4.76 -2.84
C PHE A 7 32.49 5.11 -3.14
N VAL A 8 31.64 4.90 -2.14
CA VAL A 8 30.24 5.31 -2.13
C VAL A 8 30.02 6.15 -0.88
N GLU A 9 29.53 7.37 -1.06
CA GLU A 9 28.99 8.17 0.03
C GLU A 9 27.48 7.94 0.10
N LEU A 10 27.01 7.44 1.24
CA LEU A 10 25.58 7.32 1.53
C LEU A 10 25.19 8.36 2.57
N LYS A 11 24.15 9.12 2.25
CA LYS A 11 23.57 10.10 3.15
C LYS A 11 22.21 9.60 3.64
N ASN A 12 22.04 9.53 4.96
CA ASN A 12 20.77 9.21 5.59
C ASN A 12 20.39 10.28 6.63
N ARG A 13 19.28 10.07 7.36
CA ARG A 13 18.80 11.00 8.41
C ARG A 13 19.81 11.26 9.53
N SER A 14 20.78 10.36 9.72
CA SER A 14 21.84 10.46 10.74
C SER A 14 23.15 11.06 10.24
N GLY A 15 23.23 11.43 8.95
CA GLY A 15 24.40 12.05 8.33
C GLY A 15 24.97 11.29 7.14
N SER A 16 26.12 11.74 6.64
CA SER A 16 26.87 11.09 5.55
C SER A 16 27.86 10.06 6.09
N LYS A 17 27.93 8.89 5.45
CA LYS A 17 28.96 7.87 5.69
C LYS A 17 29.60 7.45 4.37
N ILE A 18 30.92 7.27 4.38
CA ILE A 18 31.70 6.86 3.21
C ILE A 18 32.13 5.40 3.37
N TYR A 19 31.90 4.61 2.32
CA TYR A 19 32.28 3.22 2.21
C TYR A 19 33.29 3.06 1.08
N TRP A 20 34.35 2.26 1.31
CA TRP A 20 35.46 2.06 0.37
C TRP A 20 35.59 0.59 0.00
N GLY A 21 35.94 0.31 -1.26
CA GLY A 21 36.27 -1.05 -1.69
C GLY A 21 36.35 -1.21 -3.20
N GLN A 22 37.28 -2.06 -3.66
CA GLN A 22 37.47 -2.31 -5.10
C GLN A 22 36.23 -2.96 -5.75
N GLN A 23 35.47 -3.79 -5.03
CA GLN A 23 34.22 -4.37 -5.53
C GLN A 23 33.06 -3.37 -5.65
N LEU A 24 33.21 -2.15 -5.11
CA LEU A 24 32.24 -1.10 -5.37
C LEU A 24 32.33 -0.58 -6.82
N GLU A 25 33.41 -0.90 -7.55
CA GLU A 25 33.59 -0.46 -8.94
C GLU A 25 32.42 -0.86 -9.84
N ASP A 26 32.10 -2.16 -9.90
CA ASP A 26 31.04 -2.67 -10.78
C ASP A 26 29.65 -2.23 -10.30
N LEU A 27 29.46 -2.09 -8.98
CA LEU A 27 28.23 -1.59 -8.39
C LEU A 27 28.02 -0.10 -8.73
N VAL A 28 29.05 0.73 -8.59
CA VAL A 28 28.98 2.16 -8.92
C VAL A 28 28.80 2.39 -10.42
N LYS A 29 29.29 1.50 -11.29
CA LYS A 29 29.03 1.59 -12.74
C LYS A 29 27.56 1.30 -13.10
N GLN A 30 26.87 0.51 -12.29
CA GLN A 30 25.46 0.14 -12.50
C GLN A 30 24.46 1.14 -11.89
N HIS A 31 24.94 2.09 -11.07
CA HIS A 31 24.11 3.07 -10.38
C HIS A 31 24.62 4.49 -10.60
N GLN A 32 23.71 5.45 -10.76
CA GLN A 32 24.08 6.86 -10.95
C GLN A 32 24.18 7.60 -9.62
N LYS A 33 25.08 8.57 -9.52
CA LYS A 33 25.19 9.45 -8.35
C LYS A 33 23.81 10.10 -8.08
N GLY A 34 23.34 10.00 -6.83
CA GLY A 34 22.01 10.48 -6.45
C GLY A 34 20.92 9.41 -6.49
N SER A 35 21.23 8.21 -6.98
CA SER A 35 20.34 7.04 -6.84
C SER A 35 20.19 6.66 -5.37
N VAL A 36 18.98 6.28 -4.94
CA VAL A 36 18.78 5.75 -3.59
C VAL A 36 18.85 4.25 -3.59
N VAL A 37 19.72 3.75 -2.72
CA VAL A 37 20.14 2.37 -2.69
C VAL A 37 20.27 1.88 -1.27
N THR A 38 20.05 0.58 -1.06
CA THR A 38 20.47 -0.13 0.13
C THR A 38 21.81 -0.75 -0.16
N LEU A 39 22.82 -0.43 0.66
CA LEU A 39 24.14 -1.05 0.59
C LEU A 39 24.30 -2.05 1.75
N THR A 40 24.48 -3.32 1.40
CA THR A 40 24.58 -4.43 2.36
C THR A 40 25.96 -5.07 2.28
N LEU A 41 26.63 -5.22 3.43
CA LEU A 41 27.84 -6.03 3.52
C LEU A 41 27.42 -7.51 3.57
N GLN A 42 27.68 -8.27 2.53
CA GLN A 42 27.30 -9.69 2.48
C GLN A 42 28.25 -10.55 3.29
N ASN A 43 29.55 -10.43 3.03
CA ASN A 43 30.58 -11.16 3.76
C ASN A 43 31.96 -10.49 3.62
N ARG A 44 32.96 -11.06 4.29
CA ARG A 44 34.36 -10.68 4.16
C ARG A 44 35.16 -11.87 3.67
N GLU A 45 35.84 -11.71 2.55
CA GLU A 45 36.65 -12.74 1.91
C GLU A 45 38.13 -12.53 2.26
N GLN A 46 38.83 -13.62 2.59
CA GLN A 46 40.27 -13.59 2.85
C GLN A 46 41.03 -13.94 1.57
N PHE A 47 42.09 -13.20 1.24
CA PHE A 47 42.92 -13.51 0.09
C PHE A 47 44.39 -13.13 0.34
N THR A 48 45.28 -13.69 -0.48
CA THR A 48 46.72 -13.45 -0.45
C THR A 48 47.19 -13.15 -1.86
N LEU A 49 48.04 -12.14 -2.03
CA LEU A 49 48.62 -11.82 -3.32
C LEU A 49 49.78 -12.79 -3.64
N PRO A 50 50.03 -13.11 -4.93
CA PRO A 50 51.17 -13.93 -5.31
C PRO A 50 52.48 -13.33 -4.81
N GLY A 51 53.22 -14.09 -3.99
CA GLY A 51 54.47 -13.63 -3.36
C GLY A 51 54.31 -12.94 -2.00
N GLU A 52 53.09 -12.77 -1.48
CA GLU A 52 52.83 -12.26 -0.12
C GLU A 52 52.36 -13.37 0.83
N THR A 53 52.87 -13.36 2.07
CA THR A 53 52.40 -14.22 3.18
C THR A 53 51.30 -13.58 4.02
N ARG A 54 51.02 -12.29 3.82
CA ARG A 54 50.04 -11.54 4.60
C ARG A 54 48.63 -11.79 4.06
N VAL A 55 47.77 -12.37 4.89
CA VAL A 55 46.34 -12.48 4.63
C VAL A 55 45.68 -11.10 4.64
N ARG A 56 44.98 -10.78 3.56
CA ARG A 56 44.22 -9.55 3.37
C ARG A 56 42.73 -9.86 3.40
N LEU A 57 41.92 -8.87 3.77
CA LEU A 57 40.46 -8.97 3.82
C LEU A 57 39.85 -8.09 2.73
N ARG A 58 38.87 -8.65 2.00
CA ARG A 58 38.03 -7.94 1.05
C ARG A 58 36.59 -7.95 1.55
N ASN A 59 35.93 -6.79 1.56
CA ASN A 59 34.50 -6.69 1.83
C ASN A 59 33.73 -6.95 0.55
N ASN A 60 32.76 -7.86 0.60
CA ASN A 60 31.86 -8.13 -0.51
C ASN A 60 30.53 -7.42 -0.27
N TRP A 61 30.21 -6.50 -1.16
CA TRP A 61 29.07 -5.59 -1.05
C TRP A 61 27.97 -5.98 -2.03
N ARG A 62 26.71 -5.76 -1.64
CA ARG A 62 25.54 -5.78 -2.52
C ARG A 62 24.88 -4.42 -2.47
N MET A 63 24.54 -3.87 -3.64
CA MET A 63 23.80 -2.62 -3.78
C MET A 63 22.48 -2.92 -4.48
N GLU A 64 21.37 -2.48 -3.90
CA GLU A 64 20.03 -2.65 -4.46
C GLU A 64 19.35 -1.30 -4.56
N SER A 65 18.75 -1.01 -5.71
CA SER A 65 17.90 0.17 -5.86
C SER A 65 16.73 0.08 -4.89
N VAL A 66 16.53 1.14 -4.12
CA VAL A 66 15.37 1.26 -3.26
C VAL A 66 14.33 2.06 -4.01
N ASN A 67 13.23 1.40 -4.37
CA ASN A 67 12.04 2.09 -4.84
C ASN A 67 11.05 2.17 -3.69
N ASN A 68 11.28 3.12 -2.78
CA ASN A 68 10.43 3.34 -1.61
C ASN A 68 9.39 4.44 -1.83
N GLY A 69 9.17 4.89 -3.08
CA GLY A 69 8.25 5.99 -3.42
C GLY A 69 8.62 7.36 -2.83
N ILE A 70 9.72 7.47 -2.09
CA ILE A 70 10.11 8.65 -1.28
C ILE A 70 11.48 9.20 -1.73
N SER A 71 12.22 8.44 -2.53
CA SER A 71 13.59 8.74 -2.94
C SER A 71 13.67 9.13 -4.41
N VAL A 72 14.21 10.31 -4.70
CA VAL A 72 14.27 10.85 -6.06
C VAL A 72 15.71 11.09 -6.49
N SER A 73 16.00 10.85 -7.77
CA SER A 73 17.32 11.07 -8.36
C SER A 73 17.70 12.55 -8.29
N HIS A 74 18.99 12.82 -8.05
CA HIS A 74 19.53 14.19 -8.03
C HIS A 74 19.38 14.91 -9.38
N ASP A 75 19.38 14.14 -10.48
CA ASP A 75 19.32 14.67 -11.85
C ASP A 75 17.88 15.00 -12.31
N ASN A 76 16.86 14.52 -11.58
CA ASN A 76 15.45 14.84 -11.81
C ASN A 76 14.80 15.30 -10.49
N PRO A 77 15.18 16.46 -9.93
CA PRO A 77 14.64 16.93 -8.65
C PRO A 77 13.14 17.28 -8.74
N GLU A 78 12.61 17.53 -9.95
CA GLU A 78 11.17 17.68 -10.23
C GLU A 78 10.38 16.35 -10.24
N SER A 79 11.06 15.19 -10.34
CA SER A 79 10.42 13.89 -10.01
C SER A 79 10.18 13.72 -8.49
N GLY A 80 10.48 14.78 -7.72
CA GLY A 80 10.18 14.98 -6.32
C GLY A 80 8.78 14.56 -5.88
N GLN A 81 8.61 14.40 -4.57
CA GLN A 81 7.38 14.02 -3.90
C GLN A 81 6.16 14.78 -4.46
N GLN A 82 5.35 14.12 -5.28
CA GLN A 82 4.05 14.65 -5.67
C GLN A 82 3.13 14.61 -4.45
N ILE A 83 2.51 15.75 -4.17
CA ILE A 83 1.55 15.88 -3.08
C ILE A 83 0.18 15.79 -3.72
N GLN A 84 -0.64 14.90 -3.21
CA GLN A 84 -2.04 14.83 -3.60
C GLN A 84 -2.81 15.83 -2.75
N ALA A 85 -3.58 16.71 -3.40
CA ALA A 85 -4.52 17.60 -2.73
C ALA A 85 -5.94 17.08 -2.96
N PHE A 86 -6.58 16.62 -1.89
CA PHE A 86 -7.95 16.15 -1.92
C PHE A 86 -8.91 17.29 -1.55
N PRO A 87 -9.89 17.65 -2.40
CA PRO A 87 -10.81 18.75 -2.11
C PRO A 87 -11.65 18.50 -0.86
N VAL A 88 -11.66 19.48 0.07
CA VAL A 88 -12.46 19.35 1.30
C VAL A 88 -13.97 19.44 1.02
N GLU A 89 -14.37 20.07 -0.07
CA GLU A 89 -15.77 20.12 -0.50
C GLU A 89 -16.28 18.71 -0.86
N THR A 90 -15.57 17.99 -1.73
CA THR A 90 -15.82 16.58 -2.03
C THR A 90 -15.82 15.74 -0.76
N PHE A 91 -14.86 16.02 0.14
CA PHE A 91 -14.77 15.29 1.41
C PHE A 91 -16.02 15.47 2.28
N ARG A 92 -16.42 16.71 2.50
CA ARG A 92 -17.57 17.07 3.33
C ARG A 92 -18.88 16.58 2.73
N SER A 93 -19.02 16.63 1.40
CA SER A 93 -20.22 16.14 0.72
C SER A 93 -20.45 14.64 1.00
N VAL A 94 -19.41 13.81 0.89
CA VAL A 94 -19.53 12.37 1.20
C VAL A 94 -19.88 12.14 2.68
N ILE A 95 -19.22 12.84 3.60
CA ILE A 95 -19.51 12.70 5.03
C ILE A 95 -20.94 13.12 5.37
N GLU A 96 -21.46 14.17 4.72
CA GLU A 96 -22.84 14.60 4.91
C GLU A 96 -23.84 13.57 4.35
N GLN A 97 -23.59 13.04 3.16
CA GLN A 97 -24.39 11.92 2.62
C GLN A 97 -24.38 10.71 3.56
N MET A 98 -23.25 10.42 4.21
CA MET A 98 -23.17 9.31 5.19
C MET A 98 -24.00 9.59 6.44
N ARG A 99 -24.02 10.83 6.94
CA ARG A 99 -24.89 11.22 8.06
C ARG A 99 -26.37 11.05 7.71
N GLN A 100 -26.75 11.30 6.46
CA GLN A 100 -28.12 11.12 5.99
C GLN A 100 -28.48 9.65 5.75
N GLY A 101 -27.54 8.86 5.23
CA GLY A 101 -27.75 7.43 4.95
C GLY A 101 -27.69 6.53 6.19
N TRP A 102 -26.87 6.87 7.18
CA TRP A 102 -26.64 6.10 8.41
C TRP A 102 -26.68 6.99 9.66
N PRO A 103 -27.82 7.61 9.99
CA PRO A 103 -27.90 8.63 11.04
C PRO A 103 -27.56 8.10 12.44
N GLU A 104 -27.94 6.85 12.75
CA GLU A 104 -27.69 6.25 14.06
C GLU A 104 -26.21 5.90 14.24
N GLU A 105 -25.57 5.35 13.19
CA GLU A 105 -24.14 5.02 13.21
C GLU A 105 -23.26 6.27 13.22
N MET A 106 -23.70 7.36 12.59
CA MET A 106 -22.97 8.63 12.51
C MET A 106 -23.26 9.60 13.65
N LYS A 107 -24.07 9.20 14.64
CA LYS A 107 -24.48 10.06 15.76
C LYS A 107 -23.30 10.62 16.56
N GLU A 108 -22.26 9.80 16.74
CA GLU A 108 -21.05 10.16 17.49
C GLU A 108 -19.94 10.77 16.61
N LEU A 109 -20.20 10.98 15.32
CA LEU A 109 -19.20 11.44 14.39
C LEU A 109 -18.75 12.87 14.74
N ARG A 110 -17.46 13.03 15.02
CA ARG A 110 -16.84 14.33 15.30
C ARG A 110 -16.28 14.94 14.01
N VAL A 111 -17.04 15.89 13.44
CA VAL A 111 -16.60 16.65 12.26
C VAL A 111 -15.98 17.96 12.71
N PRO A 112 -14.71 18.25 12.36
CA PRO A 112 -14.09 19.54 12.66
C PRO A 112 -14.76 20.69 11.90
N GLU A 113 -14.97 21.82 12.57
CA GLU A 113 -15.60 23.01 11.98
C GLU A 113 -14.69 23.72 10.97
N ASN A 114 -13.40 23.85 11.32
CA ASN A 114 -12.41 24.53 10.48
C ASN A 114 -11.48 23.53 9.81
N THR A 115 -11.62 23.43 8.50
CA THR A 115 -10.73 22.66 7.64
C THR A 115 -10.24 23.59 6.53
N GLU A 116 -8.98 23.46 6.13
CA GLU A 116 -8.43 24.14 4.96
C GLU A 116 -9.21 23.77 3.69
N SER A 117 -8.94 24.41 2.55
CA SER A 117 -9.65 24.11 1.30
C SER A 117 -9.32 22.70 0.75
N HIS A 118 -8.15 22.17 1.07
CA HIS A 118 -7.68 20.87 0.61
C HIS A 118 -7.03 20.08 1.76
N LEU A 119 -7.10 18.75 1.64
CA LEU A 119 -6.37 17.80 2.47
C LEU A 119 -5.15 17.33 1.69
N PHE A 120 -3.95 17.54 2.25
CA PHE A 120 -2.71 17.24 1.54
C PHE A 120 -2.11 15.91 2.00
N LEU A 121 -1.79 15.05 1.02
CA LEU A 121 -1.15 13.76 1.23
C LEU A 121 0.21 13.74 0.53
N GLY A 122 1.23 13.27 1.22
CA GLY A 122 2.52 12.96 0.60
C GLY A 122 2.47 11.72 -0.29
N PRO A 123 3.59 11.35 -0.93
CA PRO A 123 3.67 10.17 -1.79
C PRO A 123 3.41 8.85 -1.06
N ASP A 124 3.73 8.80 0.23
CA ASP A 124 3.43 7.68 1.13
C ASP A 124 1.98 7.73 1.66
N ARG A 125 1.15 8.62 1.12
CA ARG A 125 -0.24 8.89 1.51
C ARG A 125 -0.40 9.36 2.96
N HIS A 126 0.68 9.76 3.64
CA HIS A 126 0.62 10.35 4.96
C HIS A 126 0.28 11.85 4.86
N PRO A 127 -0.34 12.45 5.90
CA PRO A 127 -0.74 13.84 5.84
C PRO A 127 0.49 14.75 5.89
N VAL A 128 0.51 15.74 5.00
CA VAL A 128 1.53 16.78 4.98
C VAL A 128 0.89 18.15 5.16
N SER A 129 1.68 19.14 5.58
CA SER A 129 1.20 20.52 5.67
C SER A 129 1.20 21.17 4.28
N ALA A 130 0.23 22.05 4.02
CA ALA A 130 0.01 22.77 2.76
C ALA A 130 1.20 23.64 2.27
N SER A 131 2.26 23.78 3.07
CA SER A 131 3.41 24.67 2.84
C SER A 131 4.40 24.12 1.79
N LEU A 132 3.90 23.65 0.66
CA LEU A 132 4.72 23.06 -0.40
C LEU A 132 4.40 23.72 -1.75
N ASP A 133 5.44 23.89 -2.57
CA ASP A 133 5.38 24.58 -3.87
C ASP A 133 4.19 24.09 -4.72
N SER A 134 3.35 25.02 -5.19
CA SER A 134 2.14 24.75 -5.97
C SER A 134 2.39 23.91 -7.23
N ASN A 135 3.61 23.94 -7.77
CA ASN A 135 4.02 23.16 -8.95
C ASN A 135 4.19 21.66 -8.67
N ARG A 136 4.02 21.20 -7.42
CA ARG A 136 4.18 19.79 -7.01
C ARG A 136 2.90 19.20 -6.44
N VAL A 137 1.80 19.94 -6.53
CA VAL A 137 0.48 19.53 -6.03
C VAL A 137 -0.35 19.02 -7.20
N THR A 138 -0.73 17.75 -7.13
CA THR A 138 -1.74 17.15 -8.01
C THR A 138 -3.07 17.19 -7.27
N VAL A 139 -4.03 17.96 -7.78
CA VAL A 139 -5.38 17.99 -7.20
C VAL A 139 -6.11 16.74 -7.67
N THR A 140 -6.71 16.01 -6.74
CA THR A 140 -7.63 14.91 -7.06
C THR A 140 -8.79 15.46 -7.87
N ASP A 141 -9.00 14.88 -9.05
CA ASP A 141 -10.11 15.24 -9.92
C ASP A 141 -11.37 14.45 -9.51
N GLY A 142 -12.54 15.01 -9.78
CA GLY A 142 -13.82 14.34 -9.56
C GLY A 142 -14.61 14.81 -8.33
N ASP A 143 -15.92 14.80 -8.54
CA ASP A 143 -16.92 15.17 -7.55
C ASP A 143 -17.25 14.02 -6.60
N ALA A 144 -17.96 14.34 -5.52
CA ALA A 144 -18.54 13.31 -4.65
C ALA A 144 -19.53 12.46 -5.46
N PRO A 145 -19.55 11.13 -5.26
CA PRO A 145 -20.50 10.27 -5.95
C PRO A 145 -21.94 10.68 -5.63
N GLU A 146 -22.83 10.55 -6.62
CA GLU A 146 -24.26 10.85 -6.44
C GLU A 146 -24.93 9.90 -5.43
N LYS A 147 -24.40 8.68 -5.30
CA LYS A 147 -24.88 7.66 -4.36
C LYS A 147 -23.69 7.00 -3.70
N LEU A 148 -23.78 6.83 -2.39
CA LEU A 148 -22.76 6.14 -1.62
C LEU A 148 -22.77 4.64 -1.92
N ILE A 149 -21.60 4.12 -2.27
CA ILE A 149 -21.36 2.69 -2.47
C ILE A 149 -20.47 2.23 -1.32
N PRO A 150 -21.00 1.48 -0.34
CA PRO A 150 -20.20 0.88 0.72
C PRO A 150 -19.17 -0.08 0.13
N VAL A 151 -17.96 -0.01 0.67
CA VAL A 151 -16.81 -0.80 0.23
C VAL A 151 -16.32 -1.69 1.36
N LEU A 152 -16.03 -1.13 2.53
CA LEU A 152 -15.53 -1.86 3.69
C LEU A 152 -16.29 -1.48 4.95
N GLY A 153 -16.61 -2.47 5.78
CA GLY A 153 -17.31 -2.26 7.04
C GLY A 153 -16.73 -3.10 8.18
N SER A 154 -16.65 -2.50 9.36
CA SER A 154 -16.31 -3.19 10.60
C SER A 154 -17.16 -2.66 11.76
N VAL A 155 -17.81 -3.59 12.46
CA VAL A 155 -18.57 -3.33 13.68
C VAL A 155 -18.01 -4.17 14.81
N ASP A 156 -18.05 -3.63 16.02
CA ASP A 156 -17.71 -4.36 17.22
C ASP A 156 -18.70 -5.53 17.41
N LYS A 157 -18.19 -6.73 17.70
CA LYS A 157 -19.01 -7.95 17.75
C LYS A 157 -19.99 -7.93 18.91
N GLU A 158 -19.62 -7.32 20.04
CA GLU A 158 -20.40 -7.34 21.27
C GLU A 158 -21.33 -6.14 21.36
N THR A 159 -20.78 -4.94 21.19
CA THR A 159 -21.50 -3.67 21.35
C THR A 159 -22.23 -3.23 20.08
N ARG A 160 -21.95 -3.89 18.94
CA ARG A 160 -22.47 -3.53 17.61
C ARG A 160 -22.11 -2.10 17.18
N GLN A 161 -21.16 -1.47 17.86
CA GLN A 161 -20.71 -0.13 17.53
C GLN A 161 -19.87 -0.13 16.26
N LEU A 162 -20.08 0.88 15.42
CA LEU A 162 -19.30 1.05 14.20
C LEU A 162 -17.83 1.37 14.53
N ASN A 163 -16.91 0.58 14.00
CA ASN A 163 -15.47 0.81 14.10
C ASN A 163 -14.88 1.40 12.80
N LEU A 164 -15.38 0.98 11.64
CA LEU A 164 -14.93 1.46 10.33
C LEU A 164 -16.09 1.34 9.34
N LEU A 165 -16.32 2.38 8.55
CA LEU A 165 -17.13 2.29 7.32
C LEU A 165 -16.44 3.12 6.25
N LEU A 166 -16.08 2.50 5.13
CA LEU A 166 -15.50 3.16 3.97
C LEU A 166 -16.42 2.97 2.77
N VAL A 167 -16.61 4.04 2.01
CA VAL A 167 -17.41 4.13 0.79
C VAL A 167 -16.52 4.63 -0.36
N GLN A 168 -16.92 4.34 -1.59
CA GLN A 168 -16.24 4.87 -2.77
C GLN A 168 -16.28 6.40 -2.79
N SER A 169 -15.22 7.02 -3.28
CA SER A 169 -15.06 8.47 -3.39
C SER A 169 -14.49 8.83 -4.79
N ALA A 170 -14.17 10.10 -5.01
CA ALA A 170 -13.44 10.58 -6.19
C ALA A 170 -12.14 9.78 -6.44
N GLU A 171 -11.93 9.44 -7.71
CA GLU A 171 -10.86 8.56 -8.20
C GLU A 171 -10.85 7.20 -7.48
N ASP A 172 -9.65 6.66 -7.21
CA ASP A 172 -9.44 5.40 -6.50
C ASP A 172 -9.47 5.56 -4.97
N ASN A 173 -9.82 6.75 -4.46
CA ASN A 173 -9.88 7.00 -3.03
C ASN A 173 -11.16 6.42 -2.42
N LEU A 174 -11.07 6.11 -1.13
CA LEU A 174 -12.21 5.79 -0.28
C LEU A 174 -12.36 6.86 0.79
N GLN A 175 -13.59 7.09 1.22
CA GLN A 175 -13.90 8.00 2.31
C GLN A 175 -14.82 7.32 3.32
N GLY A 176 -14.82 7.80 4.54
CA GLY A 176 -15.88 7.45 5.47
C GLY A 176 -15.53 7.77 6.89
N VAL A 177 -15.59 6.77 7.78
CA VAL A 177 -15.38 6.97 9.20
C VAL A 177 -14.55 5.86 9.83
N VAL A 178 -13.75 6.23 10.82
CA VAL A 178 -12.92 5.31 11.61
C VAL A 178 -12.98 5.68 13.09
N ARG A 179 -13.12 4.67 13.95
CA ARG A 179 -13.11 4.85 15.40
C ARG A 179 -11.71 4.71 15.96
N LEU A 180 -11.22 5.78 16.58
CA LEU A 180 -9.90 5.87 17.20
C LEU A 180 -10.06 6.28 18.66
N ASN A 181 -9.47 5.54 19.59
CA ASN A 181 -9.61 5.78 21.04
C ASN A 181 -11.08 6.03 21.47
N GLY A 182 -12.01 5.24 20.95
CA GLY A 182 -13.45 5.34 21.26
C GLY A 182 -14.19 6.48 20.55
N THR A 183 -13.52 7.39 19.83
CA THR A 183 -14.16 8.49 19.10
C THR A 183 -14.23 8.19 17.61
N LEU A 184 -15.38 8.46 16.99
CA LEU A 184 -15.60 8.28 15.55
C LEU A 184 -15.18 9.55 14.79
N TYR A 185 -14.24 9.40 13.86
CA TYR A 185 -13.72 10.51 13.04
C TYR A 185 -13.99 10.28 11.56
N PRO A 186 -14.22 11.35 10.79
CA PRO A 186 -14.18 11.28 9.33
C PRO A 186 -12.80 10.81 8.87
N ALA A 187 -12.76 9.99 7.82
CA ALA A 187 -11.56 9.35 7.32
C ALA A 187 -11.43 9.47 5.80
N LEU A 188 -10.21 9.71 5.34
CA LEU A 188 -9.80 9.56 3.95
C LEU A 188 -8.86 8.36 3.86
N ALA A 189 -9.18 7.42 2.99
CA ALA A 189 -8.42 6.20 2.79
C ALA A 189 -7.92 6.14 1.34
N THR A 190 -6.62 6.00 1.15
CA THR A 190 -5.98 6.11 -0.17
C THR A 190 -5.06 4.92 -0.40
N PRO A 191 -5.16 4.23 -1.54
CA PRO A 191 -4.22 3.18 -1.92
C PRO A 191 -2.76 3.69 -1.97
N SER A 192 -1.83 2.88 -1.47
CA SER A 192 -0.40 3.08 -1.68
C SER A 192 -0.07 2.97 -3.17
N ALA A 193 1.08 3.51 -3.59
CA ALA A 193 1.46 3.50 -5.01
C ALA A 193 1.61 2.09 -5.62
N ASP A 194 1.90 1.09 -4.78
CA ASP A 194 2.00 -0.32 -5.15
C ASP A 194 0.71 -1.11 -4.87
N ASN A 195 -0.34 -0.45 -4.38
CA ASN A 195 -1.61 -1.02 -3.94
C ASN A 195 -1.50 -2.09 -2.85
N ASN A 196 -0.37 -2.25 -2.17
CA ASN A 196 -0.23 -3.25 -1.11
C ASN A 196 -0.92 -2.82 0.20
N GLN A 197 -1.15 -1.52 0.38
CA GLN A 197 -1.75 -0.96 1.58
C GLN A 197 -2.81 0.07 1.25
N LEU A 198 -3.87 0.09 2.03
CA LEU A 198 -4.84 1.18 2.07
C LEU A 198 -4.52 2.08 3.27
N VAL A 199 -3.91 3.23 3.02
CA VAL A 199 -3.52 4.17 4.09
C VAL A 199 -4.74 4.95 4.56
N ILE A 200 -5.03 4.90 5.86
CA ILE A 200 -6.16 5.62 6.48
C ILE A 200 -5.65 6.85 7.22
N ASN A 201 -6.25 7.99 6.90
CA ASN A 201 -6.06 9.26 7.57
C ASN A 201 -7.38 9.73 8.19
N ALA A 202 -7.35 10.09 9.48
CA ALA A 202 -8.51 10.64 10.18
C ALA A 202 -8.44 12.17 10.24
N LEU A 203 -9.57 12.83 9.94
CA LEU A 203 -9.70 14.28 10.05
C LEU A 203 -10.06 14.64 11.50
N THR A 204 -9.14 15.33 12.17
CA THR A 204 -9.28 15.77 13.56
C THR A 204 -9.34 17.30 13.63
N ASP A 205 -9.66 17.84 14.81
CA ASP A 205 -9.59 19.29 15.06
C ASP A 205 -8.19 19.88 14.82
N LYS A 206 -7.15 19.04 14.79
CA LYS A 206 -5.76 19.43 14.48
C LYS A 206 -5.38 19.16 13.02
N GLY A 207 -6.37 19.06 12.13
CA GLY A 207 -6.19 18.68 10.73
C GLY A 207 -6.13 17.17 10.51
N LEU A 208 -5.77 16.78 9.29
CA LEU A 208 -5.64 15.39 8.88
C LEU A 208 -4.46 14.72 9.60
N ARG A 209 -4.71 13.52 10.15
CA ARG A 209 -3.72 12.74 10.90
C ARG A 209 -3.70 11.30 10.42
N PHE A 210 -2.50 10.75 10.28
CA PHE A 210 -2.33 9.33 9.98
C PHE A 210 -2.96 8.49 11.11
N ALA A 211 -3.92 7.65 10.74
CA ALA A 211 -4.69 6.80 11.63
C ALA A 211 -4.21 5.35 11.62
N GLY A 212 -3.70 4.89 10.48
CA GLY A 212 -3.25 3.52 10.30
C GLY A 212 -3.23 3.11 8.83
N TYR A 213 -3.16 1.81 8.59
CA TYR A 213 -3.23 1.24 7.23
C TYR A 213 -3.97 -0.10 7.25
N GLY A 214 -4.56 -0.47 6.12
CA GLY A 214 -5.20 -1.75 5.87
C GLY A 214 -4.42 -2.59 4.87
N GLU A 215 -4.47 -3.89 5.04
CA GLU A 215 -3.91 -4.89 4.12
C GLU A 215 -4.96 -5.94 3.79
N ALA A 216 -5.01 -6.38 2.54
CA ALA A 216 -5.86 -7.48 2.12
C ALA A 216 -5.37 -8.81 2.73
N VAL A 217 -6.31 -9.62 3.21
CA VAL A 217 -6.01 -10.98 3.67
C VAL A 217 -5.98 -11.91 2.46
N ASN A 218 -4.79 -12.09 1.89
CA ASN A 218 -4.58 -12.88 0.68
C ASN A 218 -4.19 -14.35 0.94
N HIS A 219 -3.78 -14.69 2.16
CA HIS A 219 -3.30 -16.02 2.54
C HIS A 219 -3.77 -16.34 3.96
N ASP A 220 -4.19 -17.58 4.17
CA ASP A 220 -4.40 -18.11 5.52
C ASP A 220 -3.06 -18.53 6.13
N ALA A 221 -2.86 -18.31 7.43
CA ALA A 221 -1.59 -18.61 8.10
C ALA A 221 -1.15 -20.10 7.98
N ASP A 222 -2.12 -21.01 7.85
CA ASP A 222 -1.92 -22.45 7.93
C ASP A 222 -2.31 -23.21 6.64
N SER A 223 -2.66 -22.50 5.55
CA SER A 223 -3.14 -23.13 4.32
C SER A 223 -2.50 -22.56 3.07
N THR A 224 -2.28 -23.42 2.07
CA THR A 224 -1.92 -23.01 0.70
C THR A 224 -3.14 -22.59 -0.12
N SER A 225 -4.36 -22.74 0.41
CA SER A 225 -5.57 -22.27 -0.23
C SER A 225 -5.70 -20.77 -0.10
N ARG A 226 -6.04 -20.10 -1.20
CA ARG A 226 -6.35 -18.66 -1.18
C ARG A 226 -7.73 -18.45 -0.57
N PRO A 227 -7.87 -17.66 0.50
CA PRO A 227 -9.17 -17.31 1.05
C PRO A 227 -9.99 -16.48 0.03
N ALA A 228 -11.29 -16.35 0.29
CA ALA A 228 -12.13 -15.44 -0.46
C ALA A 228 -11.63 -13.99 -0.27
N PRO A 229 -11.61 -13.16 -1.34
CA PRO A 229 -11.15 -11.78 -1.23
C PRO A 229 -12.24 -10.91 -0.60
N GLU A 230 -12.49 -11.10 0.70
CA GLU A 230 -13.60 -10.44 1.41
C GLU A 230 -13.18 -9.76 2.71
N LEU A 231 -11.92 -9.91 3.13
CA LEU A 231 -11.45 -9.46 4.42
C LEU A 231 -10.17 -8.63 4.30
N MET A 232 -10.16 -7.50 5.01
CA MET A 232 -8.97 -6.69 5.22
C MET A 232 -8.65 -6.59 6.70
N GLN A 233 -7.36 -6.56 7.03
CA GLN A 233 -6.84 -6.30 8.37
C GLN A 233 -6.33 -4.87 8.47
N PHE A 234 -6.76 -4.13 9.49
CA PHE A 234 -6.38 -2.73 9.71
C PHE A 234 -5.52 -2.59 10.98
N HIS A 235 -4.33 -2.02 10.81
CA HIS A 235 -3.41 -1.66 11.87
C HIS A 235 -3.59 -0.18 12.22
N LEU A 236 -4.40 0.09 13.25
CA LEU A 236 -4.74 1.45 13.67
C LEU A 236 -3.86 1.89 14.85
N LYS A 237 -3.37 3.13 14.85
CA LYS A 237 -2.44 3.68 15.87
C LYS A 237 -2.91 3.57 17.32
N THR A 238 -4.21 3.44 17.54
CA THR A 238 -4.83 3.43 18.87
C THR A 238 -5.32 2.04 19.28
N ARG A 239 -4.97 1.00 18.54
CA ARG A 239 -5.35 -0.38 18.80
C ARG A 239 -4.11 -1.26 18.74
N GLU A 240 -3.97 -2.14 19.74
CA GLU A 240 -2.92 -3.17 19.73
C GLU A 240 -3.29 -4.30 18.78
N GLU A 241 -4.55 -4.74 18.83
CA GLU A 241 -5.07 -5.79 17.96
C GLU A 241 -5.56 -5.24 16.61
N PRO A 242 -5.31 -5.96 15.50
CA PRO A 242 -5.83 -5.60 14.19
C PRO A 242 -7.36 -5.53 14.17
N LEU A 243 -7.88 -4.52 13.47
CA LEU A 243 -9.31 -4.40 13.19
C LEU A 243 -9.61 -5.10 11.86
N PHE A 244 -10.46 -6.12 11.88
CA PHE A 244 -10.92 -6.76 10.65
C PHE A 244 -12.13 -6.05 10.06
N ALA A 245 -12.09 -5.75 8.76
CA ALA A 245 -13.21 -5.18 8.02
C ALA A 245 -13.55 -6.05 6.81
N ALA A 246 -14.83 -6.27 6.60
CA ALA A 246 -15.35 -7.06 5.49
C ALA A 246 -15.67 -6.19 4.29
N VAL A 247 -15.43 -6.70 3.09
CA VAL A 247 -15.86 -6.10 1.82
C VAL A 247 -17.39 -6.20 1.74
N TYR A 248 -18.04 -5.09 1.44
CA TYR A 248 -19.49 -5.03 1.32
C TYR A 248 -19.95 -5.62 0.00
N ASN A 249 -20.93 -6.54 0.02
CA ASN A 249 -21.45 -7.25 -1.16
C ASN A 249 -20.34 -7.61 -2.18
N PRO A 250 -19.40 -8.52 -1.84
CA PRO A 250 -18.21 -8.77 -2.64
C PRO A 250 -18.48 -9.09 -4.12
N ASP A 251 -19.58 -9.76 -4.41
CA ASP A 251 -20.04 -10.12 -5.75
C ASP A 251 -20.49 -8.93 -6.61
N GLN A 252 -20.78 -7.79 -6.00
CA GLN A 252 -21.23 -6.56 -6.67
C GLN A 252 -20.12 -5.51 -6.83
N GLN A 253 -18.96 -5.73 -6.21
CA GLN A 253 -17.84 -4.79 -6.28
C GLN A 253 -17.05 -4.93 -7.58
N PRO A 254 -16.57 -3.83 -8.18
CA PRO A 254 -15.81 -3.88 -9.42
C PRO A 254 -14.43 -4.55 -9.22
N ASN A 255 -13.94 -5.27 -10.23
CA ASN A 255 -12.64 -5.95 -10.19
C ASN A 255 -11.47 -5.00 -9.88
N GLU A 256 -11.54 -3.77 -10.37
CA GLU A 256 -10.53 -2.73 -10.13
C GLU A 256 -10.40 -2.37 -8.65
N LEU A 257 -11.52 -2.36 -7.90
CA LEU A 257 -11.49 -2.11 -6.46
C LEU A 257 -10.63 -3.13 -5.73
N TYR A 258 -10.77 -4.41 -6.04
CA TYR A 258 -9.99 -5.47 -5.41
C TYR A 258 -8.48 -5.27 -5.59
N ARG A 259 -8.07 -4.89 -6.80
CA ARG A 259 -6.67 -4.55 -7.09
C ARG A 259 -6.21 -3.33 -6.28
N ASN A 260 -7.04 -2.30 -6.18
CA ASN A 260 -6.70 -1.07 -5.44
C ASN A 260 -6.67 -1.30 -3.92
N LEU A 261 -7.42 -2.29 -3.41
CA LEU A 261 -7.40 -2.71 -2.01
C LEU A 261 -6.23 -3.68 -1.68
N GLY A 262 -5.47 -4.12 -2.69
CA GLY A 262 -4.33 -5.03 -2.53
C GLY A 262 -4.67 -6.51 -2.51
N PHE A 263 -5.88 -6.89 -2.94
CA PHE A 263 -6.21 -8.30 -3.13
C PHE A 263 -5.48 -8.86 -4.37
N GLU A 264 -4.93 -10.07 -4.24
CA GLU A 264 -4.25 -10.76 -5.35
C GLU A 264 -5.21 -11.21 -6.45
N GLN A 265 -6.51 -11.31 -6.15
CA GLN A 265 -7.55 -11.74 -7.08
C GLN A 265 -8.88 -11.06 -6.74
N SER A 266 -9.72 -10.84 -7.75
CA SER A 266 -11.08 -10.33 -7.53
C SER A 266 -12.04 -11.43 -7.07
N TRP A 267 -13.20 -11.03 -6.55
CA TRP A 267 -14.25 -11.98 -6.19
C TRP A 267 -14.63 -12.92 -7.34
N GLN A 268 -14.74 -12.39 -8.56
CA GLN A 268 -15.10 -13.21 -9.71
C GLN A 268 -14.02 -14.24 -10.06
N GLN A 269 -12.74 -13.85 -10.01
CA GLN A 269 -11.62 -14.79 -10.24
C GLN A 269 -11.58 -15.89 -9.18
N TRP A 270 -11.79 -15.52 -7.91
CA TRP A 270 -11.88 -16.50 -6.84
C TRP A 270 -13.07 -17.44 -7.05
N SER A 271 -14.27 -16.90 -7.28
CA SER A 271 -15.50 -17.68 -7.50
C SER A 271 -15.37 -18.66 -8.68
N ASP A 272 -14.75 -18.22 -9.78
CA ASP A 272 -14.48 -19.08 -10.94
C ASP A 272 -13.48 -20.20 -10.61
N SER A 273 -12.46 -19.94 -9.77
CA SER A 273 -11.51 -20.96 -9.31
C SER A 273 -12.13 -22.02 -8.39
N GLN A 274 -13.25 -21.70 -7.72
CA GLN A 274 -13.97 -22.64 -6.86
C GLN A 274 -14.91 -23.58 -7.64
N LYS A 275 -15.20 -23.27 -8.91
CA LYS A 275 -16.02 -24.13 -9.74
C LYS A 275 -15.22 -25.41 -10.07
N PRO A 276 -15.77 -26.61 -9.83
CA PRO A 276 -15.07 -27.83 -10.17
C PRO A 276 -14.76 -27.83 -11.67
N GLU A 277 -13.49 -28.05 -12.03
CA GLU A 277 -13.08 -28.26 -13.42
C GLU A 277 -14.02 -29.30 -14.04
N GLY A 278 -14.76 -28.88 -15.07
CA GLY A 278 -15.69 -29.75 -15.75
C GLY A 278 -14.95 -30.98 -16.25
N ARG A 279 -15.31 -32.16 -15.73
CA ARG A 279 -14.96 -33.51 -16.21
C ARG A 279 -14.45 -33.52 -17.66
N GLN A 280 -13.13 -33.50 -17.84
CA GLN A 280 -12.48 -33.97 -19.07
C GLN A 280 -12.32 -35.51 -19.09
N GLU A 281 -12.97 -36.25 -18.20
CA GLU A 281 -12.98 -37.72 -18.20
C GLU A 281 -14.29 -38.32 -18.74
N LYS A 282 -14.79 -37.84 -19.89
CA LYS A 282 -15.87 -38.54 -20.60
C LYS A 282 -15.75 -38.49 -22.13
N THR A 283 -14.54 -38.68 -22.66
CA THR A 283 -14.39 -39.02 -24.09
C THR A 283 -13.24 -39.97 -24.43
N LEU A 284 -12.52 -40.55 -23.46
CA LEU A 284 -11.42 -41.49 -23.75
C LEU A 284 -11.73 -42.97 -23.48
N HIS A 285 -12.92 -43.30 -22.93
CA HIS A 285 -13.30 -44.68 -22.61
C HIS A 285 -14.40 -45.28 -23.50
N GLN A 286 -14.65 -44.71 -24.68
CA GLN A 286 -15.59 -45.31 -25.65
C GLN A 286 -14.95 -45.83 -26.94
N ASP A 287 -13.64 -45.64 -27.14
CA ASP A 287 -12.94 -46.06 -28.37
C ASP A 287 -12.10 -47.36 -28.24
N LEU A 288 -12.22 -48.12 -27.15
CA LEU A 288 -11.48 -49.39 -26.97
C LEU A 288 -12.36 -50.64 -26.78
N SER A 289 -13.66 -50.55 -27.02
CA SER A 289 -14.56 -51.71 -26.96
C SER A 289 -15.30 -51.95 -28.27
N HIS A 290 -14.56 -52.12 -29.36
CA HIS A 290 -15.01 -52.88 -30.52
C HIS A 290 -13.90 -53.83 -30.97
N SER A 291 -13.91 -55.05 -30.43
CA SER A 291 -13.24 -56.19 -31.07
C SER A 291 -14.01 -56.58 -32.34
N PRO A 292 -13.34 -56.81 -33.48
CA PRO A 292 -13.97 -57.41 -34.64
C PRO A 292 -14.03 -58.92 -34.44
N GLY A 293 -15.25 -59.46 -34.39
CA GLY A 293 -15.52 -60.89 -34.44
C GLY A 293 -16.51 -61.21 -35.56
N ARG A 294 -15.99 -61.49 -36.76
CA ARG A 294 -16.37 -62.58 -37.66
C ARG A 294 -15.68 -62.43 -39.01
#